data_AF-A0A2I1H039-F1
#
_entry.id   AF-A0A2I1H039-F1
#
_cell.length_a   1.000
_cell.length_b   1.000
_cell.length_c   1.000
_cell.angle_alpha   90.00
_cell.angle_beta   90.00
_cell.angle_gamma   90.00
#
_symmetry.space_group_name_H-M   'P 1'
#
loop_
_entity.id
_entity.type
_entity.pdbx_description
1 polymer ?
#
loop_
_entity_poly.entity_id
_entity_poly.type
_entity_poly.pdbx_seq_one_letter_code
_entity_poly.pdbx_strand_id
1 'polypeptide(L)'
;SIYDEPKPDIILVESPTRLEKEIRQTRIQVIKAARDFEQQIHGVANKWIAIEQDTEKTIKEIVAQDERLMPGALYISVAGLAGTIIARNRMCNVLLRIASPLFFTIASSYYFLPKTSHNILKKIQEYEQKSPKLLKVHYSISEVANDTKQKVDSVIADLKNNNNKSK
;
A
#
# COMPACT_ATOMS: atom_id res chain seq x y z
N SER A 1 -37.33 -49.98 68.54
CA SER A 1 -38.06 -49.11 67.59
C SER A 1 -38.64 -50.00 66.51
N ILE A 2 -39.93 -49.87 66.18
CA ILE A 2 -40.64 -50.61 65.09
C ILE A 2 -40.67 -49.75 63.80
N TYR A 3 -39.97 -48.61 63.79
CA TYR A 3 -39.91 -47.72 62.63
C TYR A 3 -38.68 -48.05 61.81
N ASP A 4 -38.89 -48.30 60.52
CA ASP A 4 -37.82 -48.28 59.52
C ASP A 4 -37.15 -46.90 59.54
N GLU A 5 -35.82 -46.89 59.65
CA GLU A 5 -35.05 -45.66 59.58
C GLU A 5 -35.25 -45.00 58.20
N PRO A 6 -35.41 -43.65 58.13
CA PRO A 6 -35.62 -42.97 56.86
C PRO A 6 -34.40 -43.20 55.96
N LYS A 7 -34.62 -43.86 54.82
CA LYS A 7 -33.56 -44.19 53.87
C LYS A 7 -32.86 -42.90 53.41
N PRO A 8 -31.53 -42.83 53.47
CA PRO A 8 -30.78 -41.64 53.11
C PRO A 8 -31.00 -41.30 51.64
N ASP A 9 -31.29 -40.03 51.35
CA ASP A 9 -31.49 -39.54 49.98
C ASP A 9 -30.12 -39.46 49.27
N ILE A 10 -29.90 -40.37 48.32
CA ILE A 10 -28.61 -40.52 47.63
C ILE A 10 -28.54 -39.47 46.52
N ILE A 11 -27.91 -38.32 46.80
CA ILE A 11 -27.64 -37.31 45.77
C ILE A 11 -26.45 -37.79 44.94
N LEU A 12 -26.71 -38.25 43.72
CA LEU A 12 -25.70 -38.67 42.75
C LEU A 12 -24.96 -37.42 42.22
N VAL A 13 -23.83 -37.08 42.83
CA VAL A 13 -22.96 -36.02 42.31
C VAL A 13 -22.10 -36.60 41.18
N GLU A 14 -22.54 -36.38 39.94
CA GLU A 14 -21.77 -36.75 38.75
C GLU A 14 -20.41 -36.04 38.78
N SER A 15 -19.35 -36.81 39.01
CA SER A 15 -17.98 -36.30 39.02
C SER A 15 -17.46 -36.29 37.58
N PRO A 16 -16.91 -35.16 37.10
CA PRO A 16 -16.51 -35.03 35.71
C PRO A 16 -15.43 -36.04 35.37
N THR A 17 -15.63 -36.76 34.28
CA THR A 17 -14.67 -37.75 33.81
C THR A 17 -13.41 -37.07 33.27
N ARG A 18 -12.28 -37.79 33.25
CA ARG A 18 -11.02 -37.24 32.73
C ARG A 18 -11.18 -36.70 31.29
N LEU A 19 -11.93 -37.41 30.45
CA LEU A 19 -12.19 -37.01 29.07
C LEU A 19 -13.01 -35.72 28.98
N GLU A 20 -14.02 -35.56 29.84
CA GLU A 20 -14.84 -34.34 29.90
C GLU A 20 -13.98 -33.11 30.27
N LYS A 21 -13.03 -33.30 31.20
CA LYS A 21 -12.09 -32.23 31.59
C LYS A 21 -11.18 -31.81 30.43
N GLU A 22 -10.64 -32.77 29.68
CA GLU A 22 -9.79 -32.49 28.50
C GLU A 22 -10.57 -31.77 27.40
N ILE A 23 -11.77 -32.27 27.04
CA ILE A 23 -12.63 -31.62 26.04
C ILE A 23 -12.98 -30.18 26.46
N ARG A 24 -13.28 -29.98 27.74
CA ARG A 24 -13.55 -28.65 28.30
C ARG A 24 -12.35 -27.72 28.15
N GLN A 25 -11.13 -28.19 28.45
CA GLN A 25 -9.92 -27.38 28.32
C GLN A 25 -9.62 -27.03 26.86
N THR A 26 -9.71 -28.01 25.95
CA THR A 26 -9.52 -27.76 24.51
C THR A 26 -10.52 -26.73 24.00
N ARG A 27 -11.80 -26.88 24.35
CA ARG A 27 -12.85 -25.92 23.95
C ARG A 27 -12.53 -24.51 24.42
N ILE A 28 -12.12 -24.35 25.68
CA ILE A 28 -11.77 -23.04 26.24
C ILE A 28 -10.57 -22.43 25.50
N GLN A 29 -9.53 -23.22 25.21
CA GLN A 29 -8.36 -22.74 24.49
C GLN A 29 -8.69 -22.32 23.05
N VAL A 30 -9.50 -23.10 22.34
CA VAL A 30 -9.95 -22.77 20.98
C VAL A 30 -10.81 -21.52 20.97
N ILE A 31 -11.77 -21.39 21.89
CA ILE A 31 -12.62 -20.19 22.01
C ILE A 31 -11.76 -18.96 22.34
N LYS A 32 -10.76 -19.12 23.22
CA LYS A 32 -9.85 -18.03 23.57
C LYS A 32 -9.01 -17.61 22.38
N ALA A 33 -8.40 -18.55 21.66
CA ALA A 33 -7.59 -18.26 20.49
C ALA A 33 -8.40 -17.59 19.37
N ALA A 34 -9.63 -18.05 19.13
CA ALA A 34 -10.54 -17.43 18.17
C ALA A 34 -10.87 -15.98 18.57
N ARG A 35 -11.17 -15.75 19.86
CA ARG A 35 -11.46 -14.40 20.38
C ARG A 35 -10.25 -13.47 20.30
N ASP A 36 -9.07 -13.96 20.65
CA ASP A 36 -7.83 -13.18 20.58
C ASP A 36 -7.51 -12.80 19.11
N PHE A 37 -7.78 -13.69 18.16
CA PHE A 37 -7.64 -13.42 16.73
C PHE A 37 -8.64 -12.38 16.22
N GLU A 38 -9.93 -12.53 16.59
CA GLU A 38 -10.95 -11.51 16.27
C GLU A 38 -10.56 -10.14 16.83
N GLN A 39 -10.08 -10.09 18.07
CA GLN A 39 -9.62 -8.83 18.68
C GLN A 39 -8.44 -8.20 17.92
N GLN A 40 -7.51 -9.01 17.40
CA GLN A 40 -6.41 -8.49 16.58
C GLN A 40 -6.92 -7.94 15.24
N ILE A 41 -7.83 -8.65 14.57
CA ILE A 41 -8.45 -8.17 13.33
C ILE A 41 -9.19 -6.86 13.59
N HIS A 42 -10.02 -6.81 14.63
CA HIS A 42 -10.74 -5.59 14.99
C HIS A 42 -9.79 -4.45 15.37
N GLY A 43 -8.71 -4.74 16.09
CA GLY A 43 -7.68 -3.76 16.43
C GLY A 43 -6.97 -3.19 15.20
N VAL A 44 -6.65 -4.05 14.22
CA VAL A 44 -6.08 -3.64 12.94
C VAL A 44 -7.08 -2.82 12.13
N ALA A 45 -8.32 -3.31 11.98
CA ALA A 45 -9.38 -2.61 11.26
C ALA A 45 -9.65 -1.23 11.87
N ASN A 46 -9.76 -1.13 13.20
CA ASN A 46 -9.97 0.14 13.89
C ASN A 46 -8.80 1.11 13.69
N LYS A 47 -7.56 0.62 13.67
CA LYS A 47 -6.39 1.45 13.32
C LYS A 47 -6.48 1.96 11.87
N TRP A 48 -6.85 1.09 10.93
CA TRP A 48 -7.04 1.48 9.53
C TRP A 48 -8.16 2.51 9.38
N ILE A 49 -9.29 2.34 10.05
CA ILE A 49 -10.40 3.31 10.05
C ILE A 49 -9.94 4.64 10.66
N ALA A 50 -9.17 4.62 11.75
CA ALA A 50 -8.65 5.85 12.35
C ALA A 50 -7.68 6.58 11.39
N ILE A 51 -6.82 5.84 10.69
CA ILE A 51 -5.95 6.38 9.64
C ILE A 51 -6.78 6.95 8.49
N GLU A 52 -7.83 6.24 8.06
CA GLU A 52 -8.73 6.70 6.99
C GLU A 52 -9.40 8.01 7.36
N GLN A 53 -9.95 8.14 8.56
CA GLN A 53 -10.60 9.36 9.04
C GLN A 53 -9.65 10.56 9.11
N ASP A 54 -8.40 10.35 9.53
CA ASP A 54 -7.37 11.40 9.55
C ASP A 54 -6.95 11.79 8.12
N THR A 55 -6.83 10.79 7.24
CA THR A 55 -6.34 10.97 5.88
C THR A 55 -7.41 11.49 4.93
N GLU A 56 -8.70 11.28 5.20
CA GLU A 56 -9.82 11.69 4.35
C GLU A 56 -9.81 13.21 4.08
N LYS A 57 -9.50 14.01 5.10
CA LYS A 57 -9.40 15.47 4.96
C LYS A 57 -8.29 15.87 4.01
N THR A 58 -7.12 15.24 4.13
CA THR A 58 -5.96 15.47 3.28
C THR A 58 -6.19 14.98 1.86
N ILE A 59 -6.82 13.81 1.68
CA ILE A 59 -7.19 13.27 0.38
C ILE A 59 -8.19 14.19 -0.32
N LYS A 60 -9.21 14.69 0.38
CA LYS A 60 -10.17 15.64 -0.19
C LYS A 60 -9.54 16.96 -0.60
N GLU A 61 -8.43 17.36 0.03
CA GLU A 61 -7.67 18.56 -0.36
C GLU A 61 -6.82 18.32 -1.61
N ILE A 62 -6.25 17.11 -1.76
CA ILE A 62 -5.39 16.74 -2.88
C ILE A 62 -6.22 16.45 -4.14
N VAL A 63 -7.34 15.77 -3.95
CA VAL A 63 -8.22 15.32 -5.02
C VAL A 63 -9.04 16.49 -5.54
N ALA A 64 -8.90 16.77 -6.83
CA ALA A 64 -9.70 17.79 -7.48
C ALA A 64 -11.17 17.32 -7.57
N GLN A 65 -12.08 18.00 -6.88
CA GLN A 65 -13.51 17.66 -6.86
C GLN A 65 -14.19 17.77 -8.23
N ASP A 66 -13.56 18.43 -9.18
CA ASP A 66 -14.04 18.61 -10.55
C ASP A 66 -13.57 17.52 -11.52
N GLU A 67 -12.77 16.55 -11.05
CA GLU A 67 -12.32 15.39 -11.82
C GLU A 67 -13.08 14.11 -11.43
N ARG A 68 -13.41 13.28 -12.43
CA ARG A 68 -14.09 12.00 -12.23
C ARG A 68 -13.10 10.92 -11.79
N LEU A 69 -12.90 10.78 -10.48
CA LEU A 69 -12.02 9.76 -9.90
C LEU A 69 -12.42 8.32 -10.27
N MET A 70 -13.70 8.00 -10.14
CA MET A 70 -14.30 6.82 -10.76
C MET A 70 -14.82 7.30 -12.11
N PRO A 71 -14.29 6.93 -13.29
CA PRO A 71 -13.50 5.75 -13.68
C PRO A 71 -11.98 5.96 -13.85
N GLY A 72 -11.44 7.16 -13.64
CA GLY A 72 -10.02 7.46 -13.90
C GLY A 72 -9.04 6.57 -13.11
N ALA A 73 -9.33 6.29 -11.83
CA ALA A 73 -8.54 5.38 -11.00
C ALA A 73 -8.53 3.95 -11.58
N LEU A 74 -9.66 3.49 -12.13
CA LEU A 74 -9.77 2.17 -12.75
C LEU A 74 -8.90 2.10 -14.01
N TYR A 75 -8.93 3.14 -14.85
CA TYR A 75 -8.07 3.19 -16.04
C TYR A 75 -6.58 3.18 -15.69
N ILE A 76 -6.18 3.89 -14.64
CA ILE A 76 -4.79 3.87 -14.15
C ILE A 76 -4.38 2.49 -13.67
N SER A 77 -5.24 1.82 -12.88
CA SER A 77 -4.98 0.46 -12.42
C SER A 77 -4.84 -0.51 -13.59
N VAL A 78 -5.74 -0.41 -14.60
CA VAL A 78 -5.68 -1.24 -15.80
C VAL A 78 -4.41 -0.95 -16.61
N ALA A 79 -4.01 0.31 -16.76
CA ALA A 79 -2.77 0.69 -17.43
C ALA A 79 -1.53 0.11 -16.73
N GLY A 80 -1.47 0.19 -15.39
CA GLY A 80 -0.41 -0.43 -14.60
C GLY A 80 -0.35 -1.94 -14.79
N LEU A 81 -1.50 -2.62 -14.73
CA LEU A 81 -1.60 -4.05 -15.01
C LEU A 81 -1.18 -4.40 -16.44
N ALA A 82 -1.56 -3.59 -17.44
CA ALA A 82 -1.09 -3.75 -18.81
C ALA A 82 0.44 -3.62 -18.91
N GLY A 83 1.05 -2.71 -18.15
CA GLY A 83 2.50 -2.62 -17.98
C GLY A 83 3.13 -3.92 -17.45
N THR A 84 2.47 -4.62 -16.51
CA THR A 84 2.96 -5.92 -16.01
C THR A 84 2.98 -6.99 -17.11
N ILE A 85 2.01 -6.96 -18.03
CA ILE A 85 1.91 -7.91 -19.14
C ILE A 85 3.01 -7.62 -20.15
N ILE A 86 3.25 -6.34 -20.49
CA ILE A 86 4.31 -5.93 -21.41
C ILE A 86 5.68 -6.34 -20.87
N ALA A 87 5.90 -6.21 -19.56
CA ALA A 87 7.16 -6.55 -18.92
C ALA A 87 7.43 -8.06 -18.79
N ARG A 88 6.50 -8.93 -19.24
CA ARG A 88 6.61 -10.39 -19.17
C ARG A 88 7.44 -11.00 -20.31
N ASN A 89 7.74 -10.26 -21.39
CA ASN A 89 8.45 -10.84 -22.53
C ASN A 89 9.89 -11.28 -22.16
N ARG A 90 10.39 -12.39 -22.73
CA ARG A 90 11.61 -13.13 -22.32
C ARG A 90 12.92 -12.32 -22.24
N MET A 91 12.92 -11.09 -22.75
CA MET A 91 14.08 -10.19 -22.81
C MET A 91 14.05 -9.09 -21.74
N CYS A 92 12.96 -8.94 -20.99
CA CYS A 92 12.81 -7.90 -19.98
C CYS A 92 13.51 -8.27 -18.67
N ASN A 93 14.51 -7.49 -18.29
CA ASN A 93 15.23 -7.64 -17.02
C ASN A 93 14.31 -7.42 -15.80
N VAL A 94 14.71 -7.91 -14.61
CA VAL A 94 13.97 -7.71 -13.34
C VAL A 94 13.65 -6.23 -13.09
N LEU A 95 14.57 -5.33 -13.46
CA LEU A 95 14.36 -3.89 -13.35
C LEU A 95 13.18 -3.38 -14.19
N LEU A 96 13.03 -3.86 -15.44
CA LEU A 96 11.93 -3.48 -16.32
C LEU A 96 10.59 -4.04 -15.82
N ARG A 97 10.61 -5.19 -15.15
CA ARG A 97 9.42 -5.79 -14.54
C ARG A 97 8.81 -4.93 -13.44
N ILE A 98 9.64 -4.15 -12.74
CA ILE A 98 9.19 -3.21 -11.71
C ILE A 98 8.93 -1.83 -12.32
N ALA A 99 9.82 -1.36 -13.19
CA ALA A 99 9.73 -0.03 -13.77
C ALA A 99 8.52 0.13 -14.71
N SER A 100 8.19 -0.89 -15.51
CA SER A 100 7.13 -0.78 -16.52
C SER A 100 5.73 -0.56 -15.91
N PRO A 101 5.24 -1.36 -14.94
CA PRO A 101 3.96 -1.10 -14.29
C PRO A 101 3.90 0.28 -13.64
N LEU A 102 4.98 0.70 -12.98
CA LEU A 102 5.07 2.01 -12.34
C LEU A 102 4.99 3.13 -13.38
N PHE A 103 5.75 3.02 -14.46
CA PHE A 103 5.76 4.01 -15.53
C PHE A 103 4.37 4.16 -16.16
N PHE A 104 3.71 3.05 -16.51
CA PHE A 104 2.36 3.07 -17.06
C PHE A 104 1.35 3.67 -16.09
N THR A 105 1.46 3.35 -14.80
CA THR A 105 0.60 3.93 -13.75
C THR A 105 0.79 5.45 -13.66
N ILE A 106 2.03 5.94 -13.62
CA ILE A 106 2.36 7.37 -13.54
C ILE A 106 1.90 8.10 -14.81
N ALA A 107 2.21 7.56 -15.98
CA ALA A 107 1.82 8.14 -17.26
C ALA A 107 0.29 8.23 -17.38
N SER A 108 -0.41 7.16 -17.01
CA SER A 108 -1.88 7.12 -16.99
C SER A 108 -2.46 8.08 -15.95
N SER A 109 -1.81 8.27 -14.80
CA SER A 109 -2.23 9.25 -13.78
C SER A 109 -2.22 10.66 -14.33
N TYR A 110 -1.15 11.04 -15.02
CA TYR A 110 -1.04 12.36 -15.64
C TYR A 110 -2.06 12.56 -16.77
N TYR A 111 -2.40 11.48 -17.49
CA TYR A 111 -3.37 11.53 -18.59
C TYR A 111 -4.82 11.62 -18.11
N PHE A 112 -5.24 10.77 -17.17
CA PHE A 112 -6.64 10.69 -16.74
C PHE A 112 -6.98 11.59 -15.55
N LEU A 113 -6.01 11.97 -14.73
CA LEU A 113 -6.18 12.84 -13.56
C LEU A 113 -5.10 13.94 -13.52
N PRO A 114 -5.09 14.88 -14.48
CA PRO A 114 -4.06 15.91 -14.57
C PRO A 114 -4.05 16.88 -13.38
N LYS A 115 -5.22 17.34 -12.88
CA LYS A 115 -5.28 18.29 -11.76
C LYS A 115 -4.91 17.61 -10.45
N THR A 116 -5.43 16.41 -10.21
CA THR A 116 -5.05 15.62 -9.02
C THR A 116 -3.55 15.32 -9.03
N SER A 117 -2.98 14.95 -10.18
CA SER A 117 -1.53 14.75 -10.32
C SER A 117 -0.74 16.03 -9.99
N HIS A 118 -1.18 17.20 -10.47
CA HIS A 118 -0.55 18.48 -10.16
C HIS A 118 -0.64 18.86 -8.67
N ASN A 119 -1.79 18.62 -8.03
CA ASN A 119 -1.99 18.87 -6.60
C ASN A 119 -1.07 17.98 -5.74
N ILE A 120 -0.92 16.70 -6.11
CA ILE A 120 0.01 15.79 -5.46
C ILE A 120 1.44 16.34 -5.56
N LEU A 121 1.87 16.76 -6.75
CA LEU A 121 3.20 17.34 -6.95
C LEU A 121 3.41 18.58 -6.07
N LYS A 122 2.43 19.49 -6.02
CA LYS A 122 2.49 20.68 -5.18
C LYS A 122 2.62 20.33 -3.69
N LYS A 123 1.89 19.33 -3.20
CA LYS A 123 2.00 18.86 -1.82
C LYS A 123 3.35 18.21 -1.54
N ILE A 124 3.89 17.42 -2.47
CA ILE A 124 5.24 16.85 -2.33
C ILE A 124 6.28 17.97 -2.21
N GLN A 125 6.18 19.01 -3.02
CA GLN A 125 7.06 20.18 -2.93
C GLN A 125 6.92 20.91 -1.59
N GLU A 126 5.69 21.04 -1.06
CA GLU A 126 5.45 21.62 0.27
C GLU A 126 6.10 20.79 1.39
N TYR A 127 6.01 19.45 1.30
CA TYR A 127 6.67 18.54 2.24
C TYR A 127 8.19 18.57 2.14
N GLU A 128 8.71 18.66 0.91
CA GLU A 128 10.13 18.77 0.63
C GLU A 128 10.71 20.06 1.23
N GLN A 129 10.01 21.19 1.11
CA GLN A 129 10.42 22.45 1.72
C GLN A 129 10.49 22.39 3.25
N LYS A 130 9.61 21.61 3.88
CA LYS A 130 9.63 21.39 5.35
C LYS A 130 10.76 20.46 5.80
N SER A 131 11.35 19.68 4.89
CA SER A 131 12.37 18.67 5.19
C SER A 131 13.71 19.01 4.53
N PRO A 132 14.70 19.56 5.27
CA PRO A 132 15.98 19.99 4.70
C PRO A 132 16.81 18.85 4.09
N LYS A 133 16.53 17.60 4.46
CA LYS A 133 17.17 16.40 3.88
C LYS A 133 16.71 16.14 2.44
N LEU A 134 15.43 16.37 2.13
CA LEU A 134 14.86 16.14 0.81
C LEU A 134 15.26 17.24 -0.17
N LEU A 135 15.26 18.49 0.29
CA LEU A 135 15.79 19.63 -0.46
C LEU A 135 17.19 19.38 -1.03
N LYS A 136 18.13 18.89 -0.22
CA LYS A 136 19.50 18.58 -0.69
C LYS A 136 19.53 17.54 -1.80
N VAL A 137 18.67 16.52 -1.71
CA VAL A 137 18.54 15.49 -2.73
C VAL A 137 18.03 16.11 -4.04
N HIS A 138 17.01 16.97 -3.97
CA HIS A 138 16.51 17.71 -5.14
C HIS A 138 17.59 18.51 -5.85
N TYR A 139 18.38 19.29 -5.09
CA TYR A 139 19.45 20.10 -5.65
C TYR A 139 20.53 19.23 -6.32
N SER A 140 20.97 18.15 -5.67
CA SER A 140 21.97 17.23 -6.24
C SER A 140 21.50 16.56 -7.54
N ILE A 141 20.21 16.17 -7.61
CA ILE A 141 19.63 15.59 -8.82
C ILE A 141 19.55 16.64 -9.92
N SER A 142 19.15 17.88 -9.59
CA SER A 142 19.04 18.97 -10.56
C SER A 142 20.39 19.38 -11.15
N GLU A 143 21.45 19.37 -10.35
CA GLU A 143 22.83 19.66 -10.78
C GLU A 143 23.32 18.60 -11.76
N VAL A 144 23.21 17.32 -11.38
CA VAL A 144 23.57 16.19 -12.25
C VAL A 144 22.77 16.22 -13.56
N ALA A 145 21.49 16.58 -13.50
CA ALA A 145 20.64 16.70 -14.69
C ALA A 145 21.10 17.84 -15.61
N ASN A 146 21.45 19.01 -15.07
CA ASN A 146 21.94 20.14 -15.85
C ASN A 146 23.30 19.85 -16.48
N ASP A 147 24.21 19.23 -15.74
CA ASP A 147 25.52 18.80 -16.25
C ASP A 147 25.38 17.78 -17.38
N THR A 148 24.44 16.83 -17.23
CA THR A 148 24.15 15.82 -18.25
C THR A 148 23.58 16.48 -19.50
N LYS A 149 22.65 17.43 -19.35
CA LYS A 149 22.11 18.20 -20.49
C LYS A 149 23.21 18.95 -21.23
N GLN A 150 24.09 19.66 -20.53
CA GLN A 150 25.19 20.39 -21.15
C GLN A 150 26.13 19.47 -21.93
N LYS A 151 26.48 18.30 -21.37
CA LYS A 151 27.31 17.31 -22.08
C LYS A 151 26.62 16.72 -23.30
N VAL A 152 25.31 16.48 -23.23
CA VAL A 152 24.54 15.98 -24.38
C VAL A 152 24.47 17.05 -25.46
N ASP A 153 24.17 18.29 -25.11
CA ASP A 153 24.08 19.41 -26.05
C ASP A 153 25.43 19.70 -26.71
N SER A 154 26.55 19.60 -25.97
CA SER A 154 27.89 19.76 -26.54
C SER A 154 28.21 18.64 -27.52
N VAL A 155 27.89 17.38 -27.20
CA VAL A 155 28.09 16.25 -28.11
C VAL A 155 27.24 16.39 -29.38
N ILE A 156 25.98 16.83 -29.25
CA ILE A 156 25.12 17.10 -30.41
C ILE A 156 25.68 18.23 -31.26
N ALA A 157 26.19 19.30 -30.64
CA ALA A 157 26.83 20.41 -31.35
C ALA A 157 28.10 19.98 -32.08
N ASP A 158 28.94 19.15 -31.44
CA ASP A 158 30.16 18.60 -32.03
C ASP A 158 29.85 17.70 -33.24
N LEU A 159 28.83 16.82 -33.14
CA LEU A 159 28.36 15.99 -34.24
C LEU A 159 27.84 16.82 -35.41
N LYS A 160 27.08 17.89 -35.12
CA LYS A 160 26.55 18.80 -36.14
C LYS A 160 27.66 19.56 -36.85
N ASN A 161 28.70 19.99 -36.12
CA ASN A 161 29.82 20.75 -36.68
C ASN A 161 30.75 19.85 -37.52
N ASN A 162 30.97 18.60 -37.10
CA ASN A 162 31.81 17.64 -37.83
C ASN A 162 31.17 17.22 -39.17
N ASN A 163 29.85 17.03 -39.21
CA ASN A 163 29.11 16.75 -40.46
C ASN A 163 29.18 17.90 -41.48
N ASN A 164 29.28 19.16 -41.04
CA ASN A 164 29.42 20.30 -41.94
C ASN A 164 30.85 20.47 -42.52
N LYS A 165 31.87 19.87 -41.90
CA LYS A 165 33.26 19.86 -42.40
C LYS A 165 33.55 18.77 -43.43
N SER A 166 32.68 17.76 -43.53
CA SER A 166 32.82 16.62 -44.44
C SER A 166 32.08 16.81 -45.78
N LYS A 167 31.47 17.97 -46.01
CA LYS A 167 30.83 18.38 -47.26
C LYS A 167 31.66 19.48 -47.91
#